data_AF-A0A6S6PE08-F1
#
_entry.id   AF-A0A6S6PE08-F1
#
_cell.length_a   1.000
_cell.length_b   1.000
_cell.length_c   1.000
_cell.angle_alpha   90.00
_cell.angle_beta   90.00
_cell.angle_gamma   90.00
#
_symmetry.space_group_name_H-M   'P 1'
#
loop_
_entity.id
_entity.type
_entity.pdbx_description
1 polymer ?
#
loop_
_entity_poly.entity_id
_entity_poly.type
_entity_poly.pdbx_seq_one_letter_code
_entity_poly.pdbx_strand_id
1 'polypeptide(L)'
;MLLASLTTGPCTLHAASAPLPPFVLSDCLALLDDDPSDVDDYVSSHTVTGNERAIGHCRAVADVMTGDALAGAEQLDQLAHETARHEVGADDDSTEERANVAADAARAWFAAAMPGKAAEAAGYGLTLTPESIALRLLKDKALLQMDQLQTVIRDLTPLANNPILAAETHRLKAMAELQTGALTQAKTDIEQSLALEPDDTTSLLERGIIRQRLNDPEGARADWEKVVSLEPDSHEADLARQDLTVLASDPDALPPSDVTIHAAVASPVPRTH
;
A
#
# COMPACT_ATOMS: atom_id res chain seq x y z
N MET A 1 -75.06 -44.92 -9.09
CA MET A 1 -73.93 -44.57 -9.98
C MET A 1 -74.13 -43.12 -10.43
N LEU A 2 -73.47 -42.16 -9.76
CA LEU A 2 -73.33 -40.78 -10.21
C LEU A 2 -71.84 -40.57 -10.53
N LEU A 3 -71.54 -40.15 -11.75
CA LEU A 3 -70.18 -39.86 -12.22
C LEU A 3 -69.76 -38.46 -11.75
N ALA A 4 -68.62 -38.38 -11.08
CA ALA A 4 -67.99 -37.12 -10.65
C ALA A 4 -67.18 -36.51 -11.81
N SER A 5 -67.40 -35.22 -12.05
CA SER A 5 -66.72 -34.42 -13.07
C SER A 5 -65.35 -33.95 -12.56
N LEU A 6 -64.27 -34.28 -13.29
CA LEU A 6 -62.93 -33.72 -13.07
C LEU A 6 -62.78 -32.47 -13.95
N THR A 7 -62.67 -31.30 -13.32
CA THR A 7 -62.32 -30.04 -13.98
C THR A 7 -60.79 -29.91 -14.01
N THR A 8 -60.21 -29.91 -15.21
CA THR A 8 -58.80 -29.58 -15.44
C THR A 8 -58.61 -28.06 -15.31
N GLY A 9 -57.96 -27.62 -14.24
CA GLY A 9 -57.49 -26.22 -14.11
C GLY A 9 -56.27 -25.97 -15.00
N PRO A 10 -56.08 -24.74 -15.53
CA PRO A 10 -54.95 -24.42 -16.40
C PRO A 10 -53.64 -24.41 -15.60
N CYS A 11 -52.62 -25.10 -16.11
CA CYS A 11 -51.23 -24.93 -15.67
C CYS A 11 -50.81 -23.48 -15.93
N THR A 12 -50.63 -22.68 -14.88
CA THR A 12 -49.92 -21.42 -14.96
C THR A 12 -48.45 -21.71 -15.29
N LEU A 13 -48.01 -21.35 -16.49
CA LEU A 13 -46.57 -21.28 -16.79
C LEU A 13 -45.93 -20.31 -15.80
N HIS A 14 -44.99 -20.80 -14.99
CA HIS A 14 -44.04 -19.95 -14.29
C HIS A 14 -43.26 -19.16 -15.33
N ALA A 15 -43.29 -17.83 -15.25
CA ALA A 15 -42.39 -16.99 -16.02
C ALA A 15 -40.95 -17.41 -15.68
N ALA A 16 -40.17 -17.79 -16.69
CA ALA A 16 -38.74 -17.98 -16.52
C ALA A 16 -38.14 -16.66 -16.01
N SER A 17 -37.61 -16.68 -14.79
CA SER A 17 -36.85 -15.56 -14.24
C SER A 17 -35.70 -15.22 -15.19
N ALA A 18 -35.47 -13.93 -15.44
CA ALA A 18 -34.32 -13.48 -16.20
C ALA A 18 -33.03 -14.09 -15.61
N PRO A 19 -32.04 -14.46 -16.45
CA PRO A 19 -30.77 -14.97 -15.95
C PRO A 19 -30.13 -13.91 -15.03
N LEU A 20 -29.62 -14.38 -13.89
CA LEU A 20 -28.91 -13.52 -12.94
C LEU A 20 -27.62 -12.98 -13.58
N PRO A 21 -27.21 -11.74 -13.26
CA PRO A 21 -25.94 -11.20 -13.73
C PRO A 21 -24.76 -12.06 -13.25
N PRO A 22 -23.70 -12.21 -14.06
CA PRO A 22 -22.49 -12.90 -13.64
C PRO A 22 -21.78 -12.12 -12.53
N PHE A 23 -21.08 -12.81 -11.63
CA PHE A 23 -20.17 -12.13 -10.71
C PHE A 23 -19.02 -11.52 -11.49
N VAL A 24 -18.71 -10.27 -11.18
CA VAL A 24 -17.53 -9.59 -11.71
C VAL A 24 -16.67 -9.14 -10.53
N LEU A 25 -15.41 -9.60 -10.48
CA LEU A 25 -14.49 -9.29 -9.39
C LEU A 25 -14.20 -7.80 -9.31
N SER A 26 -13.97 -7.13 -10.45
CA SER A 26 -13.72 -5.69 -10.48
C SER A 26 -14.89 -4.88 -9.92
N ASP A 27 -16.13 -5.30 -10.18
CA ASP A 27 -17.32 -4.63 -9.67
C ASP A 27 -17.43 -4.80 -8.15
N CYS A 28 -17.07 -5.98 -7.63
CA CYS A 28 -17.01 -6.24 -6.20
C CYS A 28 -15.94 -5.39 -5.51
N LEU A 29 -14.72 -5.36 -6.07
CA LEU A 29 -13.62 -4.58 -5.52
C LEU A 29 -13.89 -3.07 -5.58
N ALA A 30 -14.66 -2.59 -6.57
CA ALA A 30 -15.04 -1.19 -6.66
C ALA A 30 -15.97 -0.72 -5.53
N LEU A 31 -16.68 -1.64 -4.85
CA LEU A 31 -17.52 -1.29 -3.69
C LEU A 31 -16.68 -0.88 -2.47
N LEU A 32 -15.44 -1.35 -2.40
CA LEU A 32 -14.53 -1.10 -1.28
C LEU A 32 -14.12 0.37 -1.14
N ASP A 33 -14.21 1.14 -2.23
CA ASP A 33 -13.88 2.57 -2.24
C ASP A 33 -14.96 3.44 -1.56
N ASP A 34 -16.19 2.94 -1.44
CA ASP A 34 -17.34 3.69 -0.89
C ASP A 34 -17.74 3.18 0.50
N ASP A 35 -18.27 1.95 0.57
CA ASP A 35 -18.60 1.27 1.82
C ASP A 35 -18.22 -0.21 1.73
N PRO A 36 -17.11 -0.63 2.34
CA PRO A 36 -16.69 -2.04 2.35
C PRO A 36 -17.74 -3.01 2.90
N SER A 37 -18.75 -2.55 3.65
CA SER A 37 -19.83 -3.41 4.15
C SER A 37 -20.85 -3.82 3.07
N ASP A 38 -20.94 -3.10 1.95
CA ASP A 38 -21.82 -3.46 0.82
C ASP A 38 -21.32 -4.71 0.06
N VAL A 39 -20.08 -5.13 0.30
CA VAL A 39 -19.51 -6.36 -0.29
C VAL A 39 -20.33 -7.58 0.11
N ASP A 40 -20.84 -7.67 1.33
CA ASP A 40 -21.64 -8.81 1.79
C ASP A 40 -22.95 -8.95 0.99
N ASP A 41 -23.59 -7.84 0.65
CA ASP A 41 -24.82 -7.81 -0.16
C ASP A 41 -24.52 -8.20 -1.63
N TYR A 42 -23.44 -7.69 -2.19
CA TYR A 42 -23.00 -8.05 -3.54
C TYR A 42 -22.63 -9.53 -3.63
N VAL A 43 -21.84 -10.04 -2.68
CA VAL A 43 -21.45 -11.46 -2.62
C VAL A 43 -22.69 -12.34 -2.43
N SER A 44 -23.59 -11.98 -1.52
CA SER A 44 -24.81 -12.76 -1.24
C SER A 44 -25.70 -12.90 -2.46
N SER A 45 -25.81 -11.85 -3.28
CA SER A 45 -26.59 -11.84 -4.52
C SER A 45 -25.95 -12.61 -5.68
N HIS A 46 -24.65 -12.91 -5.60
CA HIS A 46 -23.88 -13.57 -6.68
C HIS A 46 -23.29 -14.93 -6.30
N THR A 47 -23.70 -15.51 -5.16
CA THR A 47 -23.23 -16.85 -4.71
C THR A 47 -23.43 -17.97 -5.74
N VAL A 48 -24.43 -17.85 -6.62
CA VAL A 48 -24.74 -18.84 -7.66
C VAL A 48 -24.05 -18.53 -8.99
N THR A 49 -23.66 -17.27 -9.22
CA THR A 49 -23.13 -16.79 -10.50
C THR A 49 -21.64 -16.47 -10.48
N GLY A 50 -20.99 -16.52 -9.31
CA GLY A 50 -19.55 -16.32 -9.16
C GLY A 50 -18.76 -17.58 -8.87
N ASN A 51 -17.48 -17.52 -9.26
CA ASN A 51 -16.49 -18.52 -8.87
C ASN A 51 -16.12 -18.32 -7.39
N GLU A 52 -16.02 -19.43 -6.65
CA GLU A 52 -15.60 -19.46 -5.24
C GLU A 52 -14.33 -18.64 -4.98
N ARG A 53 -13.33 -18.69 -5.88
CA ARG A 53 -12.09 -17.91 -5.73
C ARG A 53 -12.34 -16.41 -5.81
N ALA A 54 -13.07 -15.96 -6.83
CA ALA A 54 -13.30 -14.53 -7.06
C ALA A 54 -14.17 -13.92 -5.95
N ILE A 55 -15.18 -14.66 -5.49
CA ILE A 55 -15.99 -14.27 -4.33
C ILE A 55 -15.13 -14.22 -3.06
N GLY A 56 -14.34 -15.27 -2.81
CA GLY A 56 -13.45 -15.33 -1.66
C GLY A 56 -12.41 -14.23 -1.64
N HIS A 57 -11.85 -13.89 -2.80
CA HIS A 57 -10.87 -12.82 -2.98
C HIS A 57 -11.47 -11.47 -2.57
N CYS A 58 -12.62 -11.09 -3.14
CA CYS A 58 -13.26 -9.83 -2.80
C CYS A 58 -13.62 -9.73 -1.31
N ARG A 59 -14.18 -10.80 -0.73
CA ARG A 59 -14.51 -10.85 0.70
C ARG A 59 -13.27 -10.68 1.58
N ALA A 60 -12.19 -11.38 1.26
CA ALA A 60 -10.97 -11.30 2.05
C ALA A 60 -10.33 -9.90 1.99
N VAL A 61 -10.40 -9.21 0.84
CA VAL A 61 -9.95 -7.81 0.74
C VAL A 61 -10.85 -6.90 1.57
N ALA A 62 -12.17 -7.11 1.59
CA ALA A 62 -13.10 -6.37 2.44
C ALA A 62 -12.78 -6.57 3.94
N ASP A 63 -12.49 -7.80 4.36
CA ASP A 63 -12.09 -8.10 5.75
C ASP A 63 -10.81 -7.33 6.14
N VAL A 64 -9.82 -7.26 5.24
CA VAL A 64 -8.60 -6.46 5.47
C VAL A 64 -8.93 -4.97 5.66
N MET A 65 -9.79 -4.41 4.80
CA MET A 65 -10.15 -2.99 4.83
C MET A 65 -11.02 -2.60 6.02
N THR A 66 -11.83 -3.55 6.52
CA THR A 66 -12.70 -3.34 7.69
C THR A 66 -11.99 -3.63 9.03
N GLY A 67 -10.73 -4.05 8.99
CA GLY A 67 -9.85 -4.16 10.15
C GLY A 67 -9.54 -5.58 10.60
N ASP A 68 -10.10 -6.61 9.97
CA ASP A 68 -9.72 -8.01 10.19
C ASP A 68 -8.60 -8.44 9.20
N ALA A 69 -7.50 -7.71 9.26
CA ALA A 69 -6.35 -7.93 8.39
C ALA A 69 -5.77 -9.34 8.52
N LEU A 70 -5.83 -9.95 9.71
CA LEU A 70 -5.34 -11.31 9.93
C LEU A 70 -6.19 -12.34 9.20
N ALA A 71 -7.52 -12.33 9.38
CA ALA A 71 -8.39 -13.29 8.72
C ALA A 71 -8.38 -13.13 7.20
N GLY A 72 -8.45 -11.89 6.72
CA GLY A 72 -8.38 -11.60 5.28
C GLY A 72 -7.06 -12.05 4.66
N ALA A 73 -5.92 -11.85 5.35
CA ALA A 73 -4.63 -12.33 4.88
C ALA A 73 -4.54 -13.87 4.83
N GLU A 74 -5.05 -14.57 5.84
CA GLU A 74 -5.11 -16.03 5.84
C GLU A 74 -5.96 -16.57 4.68
N GLN A 75 -7.10 -15.93 4.42
CA GLN A 75 -7.98 -16.31 3.33
C GLN A 75 -7.35 -16.07 1.95
N LEU A 76 -6.74 -14.89 1.73
CA LEU A 76 -6.04 -14.59 0.46
C LEU A 76 -4.88 -15.56 0.23
N ASP A 77 -4.08 -15.83 1.26
CA ASP A 77 -2.95 -16.74 1.15
C ASP A 77 -3.42 -18.16 0.82
N GLN A 78 -4.49 -18.64 1.46
CA GLN A 78 -5.12 -19.91 1.11
C GLN A 78 -5.58 -19.93 -0.37
N LEU A 79 -6.33 -18.91 -0.80
CA LEU A 79 -6.86 -18.78 -2.16
C LEU A 79 -5.75 -18.77 -3.23
N ALA A 80 -4.62 -18.13 -2.94
CA ALA A 80 -3.46 -18.12 -3.84
C ALA A 80 -2.87 -19.53 -4.05
N HIS A 81 -2.93 -20.38 -3.03
CA HIS A 81 -2.41 -21.75 -3.04
C HIS A 81 -3.41 -22.78 -3.56
N GLU A 82 -4.69 -22.43 -3.66
CA GLU A 82 -5.72 -23.31 -4.23
C GLU A 82 -5.48 -23.52 -5.72
N THR A 83 -5.21 -24.77 -6.10
CA THR A 83 -5.12 -25.17 -7.51
C THR A 83 -6.47 -25.00 -8.18
N ALA A 84 -6.49 -24.47 -9.41
CA ALA A 84 -7.66 -24.47 -10.28
C ALA A 84 -8.41 -25.79 -10.16
N ARG A 85 -9.61 -25.78 -9.57
CA ARG A 85 -10.54 -26.87 -9.82
C ARG A 85 -10.85 -26.77 -11.30
N HIS A 86 -10.37 -27.75 -12.06
CA HIS A 86 -10.55 -27.82 -13.51
C HIS A 86 -12.05 -28.00 -13.80
N GLU A 87 -12.82 -26.93 -13.77
CA GLU A 87 -14.18 -26.92 -14.24
C GLU A 87 -14.14 -26.86 -15.77
N VAL A 88 -14.60 -27.93 -16.39
CA VAL A 88 -14.60 -28.08 -17.84
C VAL A 88 -15.47 -26.96 -18.44
N GLY A 89 -14.82 -25.95 -19.01
CA GLY A 89 -15.47 -24.82 -19.68
C GLY A 89 -15.39 -23.47 -18.94
N ALA A 90 -14.70 -23.38 -17.80
CA ALA A 90 -14.37 -22.10 -17.17
C ALA A 90 -13.01 -21.59 -17.69
N ASP A 91 -12.98 -20.37 -18.23
CA ASP A 91 -11.77 -19.75 -18.82
C ASP A 91 -10.81 -19.13 -17.77
N ASP A 92 -11.12 -19.14 -16.46
CA ASP A 92 -10.52 -18.21 -15.47
C ASP A 92 -9.85 -18.89 -14.25
N ASP A 93 -8.64 -19.43 -14.42
CA ASP A 93 -7.64 -19.46 -13.33
C ASP A 93 -6.23 -19.47 -13.91
N SER A 94 -5.84 -18.32 -14.46
CA SER A 94 -4.50 -18.13 -15.00
C SER A 94 -3.46 -18.11 -13.87
N THR A 95 -2.24 -18.54 -14.19
CA THR A 95 -1.08 -18.38 -13.31
C THR A 95 -0.93 -16.93 -12.83
N GLU A 96 -1.32 -15.97 -13.66
CA GLU A 96 -1.30 -14.53 -13.38
C GLU A 96 -2.35 -14.13 -12.33
N GLU A 97 -3.58 -14.64 -12.40
CA GLU A 97 -4.61 -14.40 -11.37
C GLU A 97 -4.17 -14.90 -10.00
N ARG A 98 -3.60 -16.10 -9.91
CA ARG A 98 -3.05 -16.63 -8.64
C ARG A 98 -1.89 -15.79 -8.12
N ALA A 99 -1.05 -15.25 -9.01
CA ALA A 99 0.01 -14.34 -8.63
C ALA A 99 -0.53 -13.00 -8.09
N ASN A 100 -1.63 -12.50 -8.66
CA ASN A 100 -2.33 -11.31 -8.16
C ASN A 100 -2.93 -11.54 -6.78
N VAL A 101 -3.59 -12.69 -6.55
CA VAL A 101 -4.09 -13.06 -5.22
C VAL A 101 -2.94 -13.17 -4.21
N ALA A 102 -1.79 -13.73 -4.62
CA ALA A 102 -0.59 -13.77 -3.77
C ALA A 102 -0.02 -12.38 -3.45
N ALA A 103 -0.10 -11.43 -4.40
CA ALA A 103 0.29 -10.04 -4.17
C ALA A 103 -0.63 -9.36 -3.15
N ASP A 104 -1.94 -9.60 -3.23
CA ASP A 104 -2.92 -9.09 -2.26
C ASP A 104 -2.75 -9.74 -0.90
N ALA A 105 -2.46 -11.05 -0.84
CA ALA A 105 -2.10 -11.74 0.40
C ALA A 105 -0.87 -11.09 1.05
N ALA A 106 0.16 -10.76 0.28
CA ALA A 106 1.34 -10.06 0.81
C ALA A 106 1.01 -8.67 1.38
N ARG A 107 0.14 -7.90 0.71
CA ARG A 107 -0.37 -6.61 1.22
C ARG A 107 -1.18 -6.77 2.50
N ALA A 108 -2.05 -7.77 2.54
CA ALA A 108 -2.83 -8.11 3.73
C ALA A 108 -1.93 -8.52 4.91
N TRP A 109 -0.86 -9.27 4.66
CA TRP A 109 0.12 -9.60 5.68
C TRP A 109 0.89 -8.39 6.24
N PHE A 110 1.11 -7.35 5.43
CA PHE A 110 1.61 -6.07 5.95
C PHE A 110 0.60 -5.39 6.87
N ALA A 111 -0.69 -5.35 6.48
CA ALA A 111 -1.76 -4.79 7.31
C ALA A 111 -1.91 -5.57 8.63
N ALA A 112 -1.66 -6.87 8.63
CA ALA A 112 -1.61 -7.73 9.81
C ALA A 112 -0.27 -7.66 10.59
N ALA A 113 0.64 -6.74 10.24
CA ALA A 113 1.97 -6.58 10.85
C ALA A 113 2.83 -7.86 10.88
N MET A 114 2.72 -8.70 9.85
CA MET A 114 3.48 -9.95 9.71
C MET A 114 4.37 -9.95 8.46
N PRO A 115 5.51 -9.23 8.48
CA PRO A 115 6.39 -9.12 7.31
C PRO A 115 6.95 -10.47 6.83
N GLY A 116 7.20 -11.42 7.74
CA GLY A 116 7.67 -12.76 7.34
C GLY A 116 6.69 -13.45 6.40
N LYS A 117 5.39 -13.43 6.74
CA LYS A 117 4.34 -14.00 5.89
C LYS A 117 4.15 -13.19 4.60
N ALA A 118 4.28 -11.86 4.66
CA ALA A 118 4.25 -11.02 3.47
C ALA A 118 5.36 -11.40 2.46
N ALA A 119 6.58 -11.64 2.95
CA ALA A 119 7.70 -12.11 2.12
C ALA A 119 7.45 -13.50 1.54
N GLU A 120 6.84 -14.41 2.30
CA GLU A 120 6.47 -15.75 1.86
C GLU A 120 5.41 -15.71 0.75
N ALA A 121 4.31 -14.98 0.95
CA ALA A 121 3.24 -14.82 -0.02
C ALA A 121 3.75 -14.17 -1.33
N ALA A 122 4.51 -13.07 -1.23
CA ALA A 122 5.12 -12.44 -2.40
C ALA A 122 6.13 -13.38 -3.09
N GLY A 123 6.91 -14.13 -2.31
CA GLY A 123 7.84 -15.15 -2.80
C GLY A 123 7.14 -16.26 -3.57
N TYR A 124 5.98 -16.73 -3.08
CA TYR A 124 5.14 -17.69 -3.78
C TYR A 124 4.61 -17.10 -5.09
N GLY A 125 4.09 -15.87 -5.09
CA GLY A 125 3.67 -15.19 -6.32
C GLY A 125 4.78 -15.10 -7.36
N LEU A 126 6.04 -14.87 -6.94
CA LEU A 126 7.20 -14.87 -7.84
C LEU A 126 7.54 -16.24 -8.43
N THR A 127 7.08 -17.35 -7.82
CA THR A 127 7.19 -18.67 -8.46
C THR A 127 6.23 -18.83 -9.63
N LEU A 128 5.13 -18.06 -9.63
CA LEU A 128 4.10 -18.05 -10.67
C LEU A 128 4.43 -17.04 -11.78
N THR A 129 4.82 -15.82 -11.39
CA THR A 129 5.20 -14.72 -12.31
C THR A 129 6.57 -14.14 -11.91
N PRO A 130 7.69 -14.76 -12.32
CA PRO A 130 9.03 -14.35 -11.88
C PRO A 130 9.43 -12.93 -12.28
N GLU A 131 8.89 -12.39 -13.36
CA GLU A 131 9.16 -11.05 -13.88
C GLU A 131 8.35 -9.94 -13.19
N SER A 132 7.39 -10.27 -12.32
CA SER A 132 6.54 -9.29 -11.65
C SER A 132 7.36 -8.38 -10.73
N ILE A 133 7.49 -7.11 -11.13
CA ILE A 133 8.17 -6.07 -10.34
C ILE A 133 7.38 -5.77 -9.06
N ALA A 134 6.04 -5.74 -9.15
CA ALA A 134 5.19 -5.49 -7.99
C ALA A 134 5.40 -6.53 -6.88
N LEU A 135 5.46 -7.82 -7.23
CA LEU A 135 5.74 -8.88 -6.27
C LEU A 135 7.16 -8.81 -5.70
N ARG A 136 8.16 -8.43 -6.51
CA ARG A 136 9.52 -8.18 -6.01
C ARG A 136 9.55 -7.05 -4.98
N LEU A 137 8.89 -5.92 -5.27
CA LEU A 137 8.83 -4.80 -4.33
C LEU A 137 8.08 -5.15 -3.05
N LEU A 138 6.98 -5.91 -3.13
CA LEU A 138 6.28 -6.40 -1.93
C LEU A 138 7.20 -7.29 -1.07
N LYS A 139 7.94 -8.20 -1.70
CA LYS A 139 8.92 -9.02 -1.00
C LYS A 139 10.02 -8.18 -0.36
N ASP A 140 10.64 -7.26 -1.11
CA ASP A 140 11.75 -6.44 -0.62
C ASP A 140 11.32 -5.46 0.47
N LYS A 141 10.09 -4.93 0.41
CA LYS A 141 9.49 -4.16 1.51
C LYS A 141 9.38 -4.99 2.80
N ALA A 142 9.03 -6.28 2.69
CA ALA A 142 8.97 -7.17 3.83
C ALA A 142 10.36 -7.49 4.38
N LEU A 143 11.32 -7.74 3.49
CA LEU A 143 12.72 -7.96 3.86
C LEU A 143 13.35 -6.74 4.54
N LEU A 144 12.96 -5.52 4.14
CA LEU A 144 13.37 -4.28 4.79
C LEU A 144 12.89 -4.24 6.26
N GLN A 145 11.62 -4.58 6.52
CA GLN A 145 11.09 -4.66 7.89
C GLN A 145 11.72 -5.80 8.72
N MET A 146 12.28 -6.81 8.06
CA MET A 146 13.01 -7.92 8.68
C MET A 146 14.52 -7.68 8.80
N ASP A 147 15.01 -6.46 8.57
CA ASP A 147 16.42 -6.08 8.63
C ASP A 147 17.34 -6.89 7.67
N GLN A 148 16.78 -7.42 6.57
CA GLN A 148 17.53 -8.13 5.53
C GLN A 148 18.06 -7.16 4.46
N LEU A 149 18.69 -6.08 4.92
CA LEU A 149 19.02 -4.89 4.12
C LEU A 149 19.90 -5.16 2.90
N GLN A 150 20.91 -6.03 3.06
CA GLN A 150 21.81 -6.38 1.95
C GLN A 150 21.09 -7.15 0.84
N THR A 151 20.05 -7.91 1.19
CA THR A 151 19.23 -8.61 0.20
C THR A 151 18.37 -7.62 -0.56
N VAL A 152 17.73 -6.68 0.15
CA VAL A 152 16.95 -5.59 -0.47
C VAL A 152 17.80 -4.80 -1.48
N ILE A 153 18.98 -4.34 -1.07
CA ILE A 153 19.89 -3.58 -1.96
C ILE A 153 20.24 -4.41 -3.20
N ARG A 154 20.59 -5.69 -3.02
CA ARG A 154 20.94 -6.59 -4.13
C ARG A 154 19.78 -6.81 -5.10
N ASP A 155 18.59 -7.08 -4.57
CA ASP A 155 17.41 -7.45 -5.36
C ASP A 155 16.81 -6.22 -6.09
N LEU A 156 16.89 -5.02 -5.50
CA LEU A 156 16.40 -3.77 -6.10
C LEU A 156 17.39 -3.08 -7.06
N THR A 157 18.70 -3.28 -6.89
CA THR A 157 19.73 -2.69 -7.78
C THR A 157 19.45 -2.91 -9.28
N PRO A 158 19.13 -4.13 -9.77
CA PRO A 158 18.83 -4.33 -11.18
C PRO A 158 17.51 -3.68 -11.63
N LEU A 159 16.61 -3.32 -10.70
CA LEU A 159 15.31 -2.73 -10.98
C LEU A 159 15.34 -1.21 -11.06
N ALA A 160 16.39 -0.55 -10.56
CA ALA A 160 16.49 0.91 -10.50
C ALA A 160 16.34 1.64 -11.86
N ASN A 161 16.59 0.95 -12.98
CA ASN A 161 16.40 1.51 -14.32
C ASN A 161 15.06 1.16 -14.97
N ASN A 162 14.20 0.41 -14.27
CA ASN A 162 12.89 0.04 -14.78
C ASN A 162 11.89 1.19 -14.53
N PRO A 163 11.16 1.67 -15.55
CA PRO A 163 10.22 2.78 -15.37
C PRO A 163 8.99 2.40 -14.53
N ILE A 164 8.68 1.12 -14.35
CA ILE A 164 7.55 0.64 -13.54
C ILE A 164 7.94 0.72 -12.06
N LEU A 165 7.20 1.52 -11.28
CA LEU A 165 7.41 1.68 -9.83
C LEU A 165 8.84 2.15 -9.48
N ALA A 166 9.43 2.98 -10.35
CA ALA A 166 10.80 3.47 -10.19
C ALA A 166 11.00 4.30 -8.91
N ALA A 167 10.03 5.17 -8.58
CA ALA A 167 10.09 6.02 -7.38
C ALA A 167 10.15 5.16 -6.12
N GLU A 168 9.24 4.19 -5.99
CA GLU A 168 9.19 3.23 -4.89
C GLU A 168 10.46 2.36 -4.81
N THR A 169 10.97 1.91 -5.95
CA THR A 169 12.22 1.10 -6.01
C THR A 169 13.39 1.88 -5.43
N HIS A 170 13.57 3.12 -5.87
CA HIS A 170 14.62 4.00 -5.36
C HIS A 170 14.43 4.33 -3.88
N ARG A 171 13.20 4.58 -3.44
CA ARG A 171 12.86 4.84 -2.04
C ARG A 171 13.25 3.67 -1.14
N LEU A 172 12.79 2.45 -1.46
CA LEU A 172 13.09 1.25 -0.67
C LEU A 172 14.60 0.93 -0.64
N LYS A 173 15.29 1.15 -1.75
CA LYS A 173 16.75 0.99 -1.82
C LYS A 173 17.47 2.02 -0.95
N ALA A 174 17.07 3.29 -1.01
CA ALA A 174 17.61 4.35 -0.16
C ALA A 174 17.40 4.08 1.33
N MET A 175 16.23 3.56 1.73
CA MET A 175 15.97 3.16 3.11
C MET A 175 16.93 2.05 3.59
N ALA A 176 17.16 1.03 2.76
CA ALA A 176 18.12 -0.04 3.10
C ALA A 176 19.56 0.47 3.16
N GLU A 177 19.95 1.37 2.25
CA GLU A 177 21.26 2.01 2.23
C GLU A 177 21.48 2.93 3.44
N LEU A 178 20.46 3.68 3.85
CA LEU A 178 20.49 4.50 5.06
C LEU A 178 20.72 3.65 6.31
N GLN A 179 20.00 2.53 6.45
CA GLN A 179 20.13 1.62 7.58
C GLN A 179 21.49 0.90 7.61
N THR A 180 22.10 0.64 6.45
CA THR A 180 23.46 0.08 6.35
C THR A 180 24.57 1.14 6.46
N GLY A 181 24.22 2.44 6.53
CA GLY A 181 25.17 3.55 6.62
C GLY A 181 25.79 3.99 5.30
N ALA A 182 25.29 3.50 4.16
CA ALA A 182 25.68 3.89 2.82
C ALA A 182 25.05 5.25 2.42
N LEU A 183 25.36 6.30 3.19
CA LEU A 183 24.67 7.60 3.12
C LEU A 183 24.75 8.29 1.75
N THR A 184 25.87 8.14 1.04
CA THR A 184 26.03 8.74 -0.30
C THR A 184 25.13 8.08 -1.34
N GLN A 185 25.01 6.75 -1.27
CA GLN A 185 24.10 5.98 -2.11
C GLN A 185 22.65 6.31 -1.76
N ALA A 186 22.31 6.28 -0.46
CA ALA A 186 20.98 6.61 0.03
C ALA A 186 20.52 8.00 -0.45
N LYS A 187 21.41 9.01 -0.37
CA LYS A 187 21.13 10.35 -0.92
C LYS A 187 20.85 10.32 -2.43
N THR A 188 21.61 9.55 -3.19
CA THR A 188 21.44 9.46 -4.64
C THR A 188 20.10 8.83 -4.99
N ASP A 189 19.79 7.68 -4.41
CA ASP A 189 18.55 6.97 -4.68
C ASP A 189 17.31 7.76 -4.16
N ILE A 190 17.37 8.37 -2.98
CA ILE A 190 16.21 9.16 -2.49
C ILE A 190 15.96 10.41 -3.34
N GLU A 191 17.01 11.01 -3.90
CA GLU A 191 16.88 12.13 -4.86
C GLU A 191 16.25 11.67 -6.18
N GLN A 192 16.53 10.45 -6.64
CA GLN A 192 15.87 9.87 -7.81
C GLN A 192 14.39 9.58 -7.55
N SER A 193 14.06 9.07 -6.35
CA SER A 193 12.67 8.87 -5.95
C SER A 193 11.87 10.18 -5.97
N LEU A 194 12.39 11.22 -5.31
CA LEU A 194 11.74 12.54 -5.26
C LEU A 194 11.77 13.31 -6.57
N ALA A 195 12.64 12.95 -7.53
CA ALA A 195 12.57 13.50 -8.88
C ALA A 195 11.36 12.95 -9.67
N LEU A 196 10.93 11.73 -9.33
CA LEU A 196 9.77 11.07 -9.94
C LEU A 196 8.47 11.43 -9.21
N GLU A 197 8.51 11.45 -7.87
CA GLU A 197 7.37 11.76 -7.00
C GLU A 197 7.77 12.84 -5.97
N PRO A 198 7.71 14.14 -6.32
CA PRO A 198 8.26 15.22 -5.49
C PRO A 198 7.58 15.46 -4.14
N ASP A 199 6.36 14.94 -3.98
CA ASP A 199 5.51 15.12 -2.81
C ASP A 199 5.29 13.80 -2.05
N ASP A 200 6.04 12.73 -2.36
CA ASP A 200 6.01 11.49 -1.57
C ASP A 200 6.55 11.75 -0.15
N THR A 201 5.65 11.69 0.83
CA THR A 201 5.94 12.04 2.23
C THR A 201 6.93 11.07 2.86
N THR A 202 6.89 9.79 2.49
CA THR A 202 7.88 8.82 2.95
C THR A 202 9.28 9.17 2.42
N SER A 203 9.43 9.49 1.14
CA SER A 203 10.74 9.86 0.60
C SER A 203 11.28 11.19 1.15
N LEU A 204 10.41 12.16 1.40
CA LEU A 204 10.79 13.43 2.06
C LEU A 204 11.29 13.18 3.49
N LEU A 205 10.59 12.34 4.26
CA LEU A 205 10.99 11.97 5.62
C LEU A 205 12.38 11.32 5.61
N GLU A 206 12.59 10.32 4.76
CA GLU A 206 13.86 9.60 4.64
C GLU A 206 14.99 10.51 4.15
N ARG A 207 14.73 11.40 3.19
CA ARG A 207 15.73 12.39 2.74
C ARG A 207 16.12 13.33 3.88
N GLY A 208 15.18 13.73 4.72
CA GLY A 208 15.48 14.54 5.90
C GLY A 208 16.45 13.84 6.86
N ILE A 209 16.22 12.55 7.15
CA ILE A 209 17.13 11.73 7.97
C ILE A 209 18.51 11.61 7.31
N ILE A 210 18.55 11.35 6.00
CA ILE A 210 19.81 11.26 5.23
C ILE A 210 20.58 12.58 5.29
N ARG A 211 19.91 13.72 5.08
CA ARG A 211 20.52 15.05 5.14
C ARG A 211 21.07 15.38 6.51
N GLN A 212 20.31 15.08 7.57
CA GLN A 212 20.79 15.27 8.94
C GLN A 212 22.08 14.46 9.19
N ARG A 213 22.12 13.19 8.78
CA ARG A 213 23.33 12.34 8.91
C ARG A 213 24.50 12.78 8.04
N LEU A 214 24.23 13.51 6.96
CA LEU A 214 25.22 14.15 6.10
C LEU A 214 25.57 15.58 6.53
N ASN A 215 25.17 15.99 7.75
CA ASN A 215 25.46 17.30 8.32
C ASN A 215 24.83 18.46 7.51
N ASP A 216 23.64 18.22 6.95
CA ASP A 216 22.73 19.21 6.35
C ASP A 216 21.41 19.31 7.16
N PRO A 217 21.46 19.89 8.36
CA PRO A 217 20.31 20.02 9.26
C PRO A 217 19.26 21.03 8.75
N GLU A 218 19.65 22.04 7.98
CA GLU A 218 18.70 22.99 7.38
C GLU A 218 17.87 22.32 6.30
N GLY A 219 18.51 21.55 5.41
CA GLY A 219 17.82 20.77 4.39
C GLY A 219 16.96 19.67 5.00
N ALA A 220 17.38 19.08 6.13
CA ALA A 220 16.58 18.11 6.87
C ALA A 220 15.29 18.73 7.44
N ARG A 221 15.41 19.89 8.11
CA ARG A 221 14.27 20.65 8.61
C ARG A 221 13.28 20.96 7.49
N ALA A 222 13.76 21.48 6.36
CA ALA A 222 12.89 21.87 5.24
C ALA A 222 12.09 20.67 4.69
N ASP A 223 12.70 19.49 4.63
CA ASP A 223 12.02 18.27 4.18
C ASP A 223 10.95 17.82 5.19
N TRP A 224 11.28 17.79 6.48
CA TRP A 224 10.34 17.39 7.53
C TRP A 224 9.18 18.40 7.68
N GLU A 225 9.43 19.70 7.56
CA GLU A 225 8.38 20.72 7.52
C GLU A 225 7.46 20.51 6.32
N LYS A 226 8.01 20.11 5.16
CA LYS A 226 7.21 19.78 3.98
C LYS A 226 6.32 18.56 4.23
N VAL A 227 6.83 17.49 4.86
CA VAL A 227 6.03 16.31 5.25
C VAL A 227 4.83 16.72 6.08
N VAL A 228 5.07 17.51 7.16
CA VAL A 228 4.00 17.98 8.06
C VAL A 228 2.99 18.87 7.33
N SER A 229 3.40 19.60 6.29
CA SER A 229 2.50 20.46 5.52
C SER A 229 1.63 19.70 4.51
N LEU A 230 2.13 18.60 3.94
CA LEU A 230 1.44 17.81 2.93
C LEU A 230 0.37 16.92 3.55
N GLU A 231 0.73 16.20 4.62
CA GLU A 231 -0.15 15.23 5.28
C GLU A 231 -0.09 15.40 6.80
N PRO A 232 -0.70 16.44 7.38
CA PRO A 232 -0.55 16.74 8.80
C PRO A 232 -0.98 15.60 9.75
N ASP A 233 -1.89 14.74 9.33
CA ASP A 233 -2.46 13.68 10.17
C ASP A 233 -1.88 12.29 9.85
N SER A 234 -0.78 12.20 9.08
CA SER A 234 -0.13 10.93 8.74
C SER A 234 0.90 10.48 9.77
N HIS A 235 1.25 9.19 9.72
CA HIS A 235 2.32 8.62 10.54
C HIS A 235 3.68 9.27 10.24
N GLU A 236 3.94 9.58 8.97
CA GLU A 236 5.14 10.26 8.49
C GLU A 236 5.24 11.67 9.09
N ALA A 237 4.13 12.40 9.20
CA ALA A 237 4.12 13.71 9.85
C ALA A 237 4.41 13.62 11.35
N ASP A 238 3.93 12.58 12.04
CA ASP A 238 4.28 12.36 13.45
C ASP A 238 5.77 12.06 13.64
N LEU A 239 6.38 11.27 12.76
CA LEU A 239 7.83 11.03 12.77
C LEU A 239 8.61 12.32 12.45
N ALA A 240 8.20 13.06 11.42
CA ALA A 240 8.81 14.33 11.05
C ALA A 240 8.77 15.35 12.20
N ARG A 241 7.66 15.43 12.96
CA ARG A 241 7.58 16.28 14.17
C ARG A 241 8.54 15.84 15.26
N GLN A 242 8.73 14.54 15.46
CA GLN A 242 9.71 14.02 16.42
C GLN A 242 11.11 14.44 16.02
N ASP A 243 11.48 14.25 14.75
CA ASP A 243 12.78 14.64 14.21
C ASP A 243 13.03 16.15 14.29
N LEU A 244 12.02 16.97 13.98
CA LEU A 244 12.08 18.43 14.16
C LEU A 244 12.29 18.83 15.62
N THR A 245 11.64 18.12 16.56
CA THR A 245 11.79 18.37 18.01
C THR A 245 13.20 18.01 18.48
N VAL A 246 13.74 16.88 18.02
CA VAL A 246 15.11 16.45 18.31
C VAL A 246 16.10 17.48 17.75
N LEU A 247 15.92 17.91 16.49
CA LEU A 247 16.79 18.90 15.86
C LEU A 247 16.74 20.26 16.59
N ALA A 248 15.56 20.71 17.03
CA ALA A 248 15.43 21.96 17.79
C ALA A 248 16.05 21.88 19.19
N SER A 249 16.21 20.67 19.73
CA SER A 249 16.83 20.45 21.05
C SER A 249 18.36 20.50 21.00
N ASP A 250 18.95 20.47 19.80
CA ASP A 250 20.38 20.66 19.55
C ASP A 250 20.63 22.00 18.83
N PRO A 251 20.80 23.11 19.57
CA PRO A 251 20.99 24.43 18.97
C PRO A 251 22.31 24.57 18.21
N ASP A 252 23.29 23.70 18.47
CA ASP A 252 24.56 23.67 17.74
C ASP A 252 24.41 22.92 16.40
N ALA A 253 23.39 22.08 16.26
CA ALA A 253 23.04 21.40 15.01
C ALA A 253 22.39 22.34 13.98
N LEU A 254 22.13 23.60 14.28
CA LEU A 254 21.66 24.56 13.28
C LEU A 254 22.65 25.71 13.22
N PRO A 255 23.08 26.15 12.03
CA PRO A 255 23.86 27.37 11.97
C PRO A 255 23.04 28.50 12.61
N PRO A 256 23.70 29.46 13.30
CA PRO A 256 23.00 30.56 13.93
C PRO A 256 22.14 31.25 12.87
N SER A 257 20.82 31.20 13.08
CA SER A 257 19.87 31.87 12.20
C SER A 257 20.29 33.33 12.10
N ASP A 258 20.56 33.81 10.88
CA ASP A 258 20.78 35.22 10.57
C ASP A 258 19.45 35.99 10.77
N VAL A 259 18.94 35.98 12.01
CA VAL A 259 17.86 36.86 12.43
C VAL A 259 18.52 38.23 12.56
N THR A 260 18.58 38.92 11.43
CA THR A 260 18.74 40.36 11.43
C THR A 260 17.47 40.92 12.07
N ILE A 261 17.43 40.94 13.40
CA ILE A 261 16.43 41.71 14.15
C ILE A 261 16.69 43.16 13.72
N HIS A 262 15.91 43.63 12.75
CA HIS A 262 15.72 45.06 12.53
C HIS A 262 15.02 45.60 13.78
N ALA A 263 15.82 45.82 14.83
CA ALA A 263 15.44 46.63 15.96
C ALA A 263 15.22 48.03 15.40
N ALA A 264 13.96 48.35 15.11
CA ALA A 264 13.54 49.72 14.86
C ALA A 264 13.86 50.54 16.11
N VAL A 265 15.02 51.19 16.09
CA VAL A 265 15.41 52.20 17.08
C VAL A 265 14.46 53.39 16.88
N ALA A 266 13.36 53.39 17.61
CA ALA A 266 12.56 54.60 17.79
C ALA A 266 13.42 55.63 18.53
N SER A 267 13.81 56.68 17.81
CA SER A 267 14.56 57.82 18.35
C SER A 267 13.74 58.54 19.42
N PRO A 268 14.39 59.13 20.45
CA PRO A 268 13.69 59.89 21.48
C PRO A 268 13.23 61.25 20.93
N VAL A 269 11.95 61.56 21.14
CA VAL A 269 11.38 62.90 20.90
C VAL A 269 12.03 63.91 21.85
N PRO A 270 12.54 65.06 21.37
CA PRO A 270 13.07 66.08 22.25
C PRO A 270 11.93 66.85 22.95
N ARG A 271 12.07 67.01 24.26
CA ARG A 271 11.25 67.93 25.07
C ARG A 271 11.40 69.36 24.57
N THR A 272 10.28 70.04 24.40
CA THR A 272 10.24 71.51 24.38
C THR A 272 9.32 71.99 25.52
N HIS A 273 9.64 73.19 25.99
CA HIS A 273 9.30 73.85 27.26
C HIS A 273 7.82 73.88 27.66
#